data_AF-A0A3M2VKT1-F1
#
_entry.id   AF-A0A3M2VKT1-F1
#
_cell.length_a   1.000
_cell.length_b   1.000
_cell.length_c   1.000
_cell.angle_alpha   90.00
_cell.angle_beta   90.00
_cell.angle_gamma   90.00
#
_symmetry.space_group_name_H-M   'P 1'
#
loop_
_entity.id
_entity.type
_entity.pdbx_description
1 polymer ?
#
loop_
_entity_poly.entity_id
_entity_poly.type
_entity_poly.pdbx_seq_one_letter_code
_entity_poly.pdbx_strand_id
1 'polypeptide(L)'
;PAGGEPAHQLFNIGRGQPVKLLEFVDCLEKALGLKAQRRYLPLQAGDVLQTWADVTALARWIDFQPHVSVDSGVSAFVEWYREHYQSGPPPLSLQ
;
A
#
# COMPACT_ATOMS: atom_id res chain seq x y z
N PRO A 1 -30.80 -0.08 29.24
CA PRO A 1 -30.32 -0.52 27.92
C PRO A 1 -30.44 0.62 26.89
N ALA A 2 -29.33 1.26 26.54
CA ALA A 2 -29.34 2.33 25.55
C ALA A 2 -29.37 1.73 24.13
N GLY A 3 -30.58 1.52 23.61
CA GLY A 3 -30.84 0.96 22.27
C GLY A 3 -31.00 2.07 21.22
N GLY A 4 -29.91 2.76 20.89
CA GLY A 4 -29.85 3.67 19.75
C GLY A 4 -28.77 3.20 18.77
N GLU A 5 -29.03 3.35 17.46
CA GLU A 5 -27.96 3.14 16.48
C GLU A 5 -26.77 4.06 16.78
N PRO A 6 -25.53 3.57 16.64
CA PRO A 6 -24.35 4.39 16.87
C PRO A 6 -24.36 5.61 15.93
N ALA A 7 -24.05 6.79 16.47
CA ALA A 7 -24.08 8.06 15.72
C ALA A 7 -23.07 8.12 14.55
N HIS A 8 -22.13 7.18 14.50
CA HIS A 8 -21.08 7.10 13.50
C HIS A 8 -20.90 5.66 13.01
N GLN A 9 -20.53 5.52 11.74
CA GLN A 9 -20.19 4.23 11.13
C GLN A 9 -18.67 4.11 10.99
N LEU A 10 -18.15 2.92 11.24
CA LEU A 10 -16.72 2.60 11.12
C LEU A 10 -16.49 1.71 9.91
N PHE A 11 -15.52 2.08 9.07
CA PHE A 11 -15.16 1.35 7.87
C PHE A 11 -13.66 1.16 7.76
N ASN A 12 -13.22 -0.03 7.35
CA ASN A 12 -11.86 -0.21 6.86
C ASN A 12 -11.80 0.21 5.39
N ILE A 13 -10.72 0.89 5.02
CA ILE A 13 -10.43 1.26 3.65
C ILE A 13 -9.13 0.57 3.24
N GLY A 14 -9.13 -0.08 2.07
CA GLY A 14 -7.96 -0.73 1.52
C GLY A 14 -8.29 -1.58 0.30
N ARG A 15 -7.34 -2.41 -0.13
CA ARG A 15 -7.48 -3.26 -1.32
C ARG A 15 -8.46 -4.42 -1.15
N GLY A 16 -8.79 -4.82 0.09
CA GLY A 16 -9.65 -5.97 0.36
C GLY A 16 -8.95 -7.34 0.28
N GLN A 17 -7.68 -7.38 -0.16
CA GLN A 17 -6.92 -8.61 -0.35
C GLN A 17 -5.41 -8.33 -0.17
N PRO A 18 -4.65 -9.33 0.33
CA PRO A 18 -3.20 -9.21 0.48
C PRO A 18 -2.49 -9.19 -0.88
N VAL A 19 -1.26 -8.70 -0.87
CA VAL A 19 -0.33 -8.78 -2.01
C VAL A 19 0.99 -9.28 -1.47
N LYS A 20 1.64 -10.20 -2.19
CA LYS A 20 2.92 -10.75 -1.72
C LYS A 20 4.00 -9.67 -1.79
N LEU A 21 4.84 -9.61 -0.77
CA LEU A 21 5.94 -8.64 -0.70
C LEU A 21 6.83 -8.69 -1.96
N LEU A 22 7.18 -9.89 -2.43
CA LEU A 22 8.04 -10.02 -3.62
C LEU A 22 7.35 -9.56 -4.90
N GLU A 23 6.03 -9.79 -5.05
CA GLU A 23 5.25 -9.26 -6.19
C GLU A 23 5.22 -7.72 -6.16
N PHE A 24 5.14 -7.11 -4.97
CA PHE A 24 5.23 -5.66 -4.80
C PHE A 24 6.63 -5.12 -5.17
N VAL A 25 7.69 -5.80 -4.74
CA VAL A 25 9.08 -5.46 -5.12
C VAL A 25 9.29 -5.59 -6.64
N ASP A 26 8.73 -6.63 -7.26
CA ASP A 26 8.79 -6.81 -8.72
C ASP A 26 8.12 -5.65 -9.47
N CYS A 27 7.00 -5.12 -8.96
CA CYS A 27 6.35 -3.92 -9.50
C CYS A 27 7.27 -2.70 -9.46
N LEU A 28 7.99 -2.50 -8.34
CA LEU A 28 8.98 -1.41 -8.21
C LEU A 28 10.14 -1.59 -9.19
N GLU A 29 10.71 -2.80 -9.30
CA GLU A 29 11.80 -3.08 -10.24
C GLU A 29 11.39 -2.78 -11.69
N LYS A 30 10.17 -3.17 -12.07
CA LYS A 30 9.60 -2.87 -13.39
C LYS A 30 9.43 -1.37 -13.62
N ALA A 31 8.83 -0.64 -12.67
CA ALA A 31 8.62 0.80 -12.78
C ALA A 31 9.94 1.61 -12.77
N LEU A 32 10.94 1.13 -12.03
CA LEU A 32 12.24 1.77 -11.93
C LEU A 32 13.19 1.40 -13.09
N GLY A 33 12.97 0.25 -13.75
CA GLY A 33 13.87 -0.30 -14.75
C GLY A 33 15.16 -0.87 -14.14
N LEU A 34 15.15 -1.21 -12.85
CA LEU A 34 16.33 -1.61 -12.08
C LEU A 34 16.01 -2.82 -11.21
N LYS A 35 16.95 -3.76 -11.09
CA LYS A 35 16.82 -4.91 -10.18
C LYS A 35 17.31 -4.56 -8.78
N ALA A 36 16.53 -4.92 -7.76
CA ALA A 36 16.93 -4.71 -6.38
C ALA A 36 18.01 -5.71 -5.98
N GLN A 37 19.01 -5.27 -5.22
CA GLN A 37 19.93 -6.16 -4.53
C GLN A 37 19.24 -6.71 -3.28
N ARG A 38 18.60 -7.86 -3.40
CA ARG A 38 17.76 -8.43 -2.33
C ARG A 38 18.61 -9.10 -1.26
N ARG A 39 18.44 -8.68 -0.01
CA ARG A 39 18.96 -9.38 1.18
C ARG A 39 17.80 -10.00 1.94
N TYR A 40 17.60 -11.30 1.75
CA TYR A 40 16.54 -12.04 2.44
C TYR A 40 16.91 -12.26 3.90
N LEU A 41 16.00 -11.89 4.80
CA LEU A 41 16.13 -12.07 6.24
C LEU A 41 15.00 -12.96 6.74
N PRO A 42 15.15 -13.64 7.90
CA PRO A 42 14.05 -14.28 8.58
C PRO A 42 12.91 -13.31 8.91
N LEU A 43 11.73 -13.83 9.20
CA LEU A 43 10.60 -13.03 9.69
C LEU A 43 11.02 -12.29 10.97
N GLN A 44 10.75 -10.99 11.03
CA GLN A 44 11.09 -10.18 12.18
C GLN A 44 10.04 -10.32 13.28
N ALA A 45 10.45 -10.11 14.53
CA ALA A 45 9.53 -10.09 15.66
C ALA A 45 8.56 -8.90 15.51
N GLY A 46 7.28 -9.17 15.26
CA GLY A 46 6.25 -8.17 15.01
C GLY A 46 5.65 -8.20 13.60
N ASP A 47 6.26 -8.94 12.67
CA ASP A 47 5.67 -9.15 11.35
C ASP A 47 4.41 -10.03 11.45
N VAL A 48 3.39 -9.67 10.67
CA VAL A 48 2.19 -10.48 10.48
C VAL A 48 2.31 -11.19 9.13
N LEU A 49 2.10 -12.50 9.09
CA LEU A 49 2.25 -13.30 7.86
C LEU A 49 1.35 -12.81 6.71
N GLN A 50 0.13 -12.43 7.04
CA GLN A 50 -0.84 -11.90 6.08
C GLN A 50 -1.82 -10.97 6.80
N THR A 51 -2.01 -9.79 6.26
CA THR A 51 -3.00 -8.82 6.75
C THR A 51 -3.61 -8.07 5.58
N TRP A 52 -4.89 -7.70 5.70
CA TRP A 52 -5.60 -6.88 4.73
C TRP A 52 -6.79 -6.19 5.41
N ALA A 53 -7.26 -5.10 4.83
CA ALA A 53 -8.49 -4.44 5.26
C ALA A 53 -9.72 -5.26 4.82
N ASP A 54 -10.57 -5.68 5.75
CA ASP A 54 -11.90 -6.19 5.39
C ASP A 54 -12.80 -5.02 4.99
N VAL A 55 -13.07 -4.91 3.68
CA VAL A 55 -13.86 -3.83 3.08
C VAL A 55 -15.34 -4.19 2.88
N THR A 56 -15.80 -5.34 3.39
CA THR A 56 -17.17 -5.84 3.16
C THR A 56 -18.23 -4.82 3.58
N ALA A 57 -18.05 -4.14 4.71
CA ALA A 57 -18.98 -3.12 5.19
C ALA A 57 -19.04 -1.90 4.25
N LEU A 58 -17.88 -1.44 3.78
CA LEU A 58 -17.78 -0.28 2.88
C LEU A 58 -18.35 -0.62 1.48
N ALA A 59 -18.06 -1.82 0.99
CA ALA A 59 -18.61 -2.34 -0.27
C ALA A 59 -20.14 -2.39 -0.23
N ARG A 60 -20.74 -2.88 0.86
CA ARG A 60 -22.21 -2.89 1.01
C ARG A 60 -22.82 -1.50 1.10
N TRP A 61 -22.09 -0.54 1.67
CA TRP A 61 -22.62 0.81 1.91
C TRP A 61 -22.64 1.67 0.64
N ILE A 62 -21.59 1.62 -0.17
CA ILE A 62 -21.40 2.52 -1.33
C ILE A 62 -20.94 1.82 -2.61
N ASP A 63 -21.04 0.49 -2.67
CA ASP A 63 -20.47 -0.31 -3.77
C ASP A 63 -18.96 -0.04 -3.98
N PHE A 64 -18.24 0.17 -2.87
CA PHE A 64 -16.81 0.42 -2.92
C PHE A 64 -16.06 -0.76 -3.52
N GLN A 65 -15.27 -0.48 -4.57
CA GLN A 65 -14.32 -1.40 -5.16
C GLN A 65 -13.00 -0.68 -5.48
N PRO A 66 -11.84 -1.22 -5.09
CA PRO A 66 -10.55 -0.64 -5.47
C PRO A 66 -10.25 -0.94 -6.94
N HIS A 67 -10.22 0.10 -7.77
CA HIS A 67 -10.02 -0.02 -9.23
C HIS A 67 -8.55 0.03 -9.66
N VAL A 68 -7.69 0.61 -8.83
CA VAL A 68 -6.26 0.74 -9.14
C VAL A 68 -5.54 -0.55 -8.74
N SER A 69 -4.90 -1.19 -9.71
CA SER A 69 -4.02 -2.35 -9.45
C SER A 69 -2.74 -1.92 -8.74
N VAL A 70 -2.06 -2.84 -8.05
CA VAL A 70 -0.78 -2.52 -7.41
C VAL A 70 0.28 -2.10 -8.43
N ASP A 71 0.38 -2.80 -9.56
CA ASP A 71 1.33 -2.46 -10.64
C ASP A 71 1.09 -1.03 -11.18
N SER A 72 -0.17 -0.68 -11.41
CA SER A 72 -0.56 0.66 -11.87
C SER A 72 -0.27 1.73 -10.83
N GLY A 73 -0.64 1.48 -9.56
CA GLY A 73 -0.41 2.41 -8.45
C GLY A 73 1.07 2.64 -8.17
N VAL A 74 1.88 1.57 -8.19
CA VAL A 74 3.34 1.67 -8.02
C VAL A 74 3.98 2.44 -9.17
N SER A 75 3.56 2.19 -10.41
CA SER A 75 4.06 2.91 -11.58
C SER A 75 3.77 4.42 -11.50
N ALA A 76 2.51 4.79 -11.20
CA ALA A 76 2.11 6.18 -11.02
C ALA A 76 2.83 6.85 -9.84
N PHE A 77 3.05 6.13 -8.75
CA PHE A 77 3.82 6.64 -7.62
C PHE A 77 5.28 6.92 -7.99
N VAL A 78 5.94 6.01 -8.71
CA VAL A 78 7.33 6.20 -9.16
C VAL A 78 7.46 7.39 -10.10
N GLU A 79 6.51 7.57 -11.01
CA GLU A 79 6.42 8.74 -11.90
C GLU A 79 6.31 10.03 -11.09
N TRP A 80 5.30 10.13 -10.23
CA TRP A 80 5.10 11.28 -9.33
C TRP A 80 6.34 11.56 -8.47
N TYR A 81 6.95 10.53 -7.87
CA TYR A 81 8.12 10.68 -7.01
C TYR A 81 9.31 11.26 -7.79
N ARG A 82 9.56 10.75 -9.00
CA ARG A 82 10.62 11.27 -9.87
C ARG A 82 10.36 12.72 -10.25
N GLU A 83 9.14 13.08 -10.64
CA GLU A 83 8.79 14.46 -10.98
C GLU A 83 8.93 15.41 -9.78
N HIS A 84 8.41 15.01 -8.63
CA HIS A 84 8.41 15.82 -7.42
C HIS A 84 9.82 16.08 -6.87
N TYR A 85 10.72 15.09 -6.97
CA TYR A 85 12.09 15.19 -6.46
C TYR A 85 13.15 15.48 -7.55
N GLN A 86 12.78 15.63 -8.83
CA GLN A 86 13.69 16.05 -9.91
C GLN A 86 14.26 17.46 -9.72
N SER A 87 13.59 18.32 -8.95
CA SER A 87 14.13 19.63 -8.50
C SER A 87 15.05 19.54 -7.27
N GLY A 88 15.36 18.33 -6.80
CA GLY A 88 16.35 18.03 -5.75
C GLY A 88 15.91 18.43 -4.33
N PRO A 89 15.79 17.48 -3.37
CA PRO A 89 15.97 17.85 -1.96
C PRO A 89 17.45 18.18 -1.72
N PRO A 90 17.81 19.05 -0.74
CA PRO A 90 19.20 19.24 -0.35
C PRO A 90 19.81 17.88 0.03
N PRO A 91 21.12 17.67 -0.17
CA PRO A 91 21.75 16.39 0.17
C PRO A 91 21.41 16.05 1.63
N LEU A 92 20.84 14.86 1.84
CA LEU A 92 20.74 14.26 3.16
C LEU A 92 22.17 13.94 3.60
N SER A 93 22.78 14.87 4.33
CA SER A 93 23.96 14.59 5.12
C SER A 93 23.61 13.49 6.11
N LEU A 94 24.07 12.27 5.84
CA LEU A 94 24.10 11.21 6.84
C LEU A 94 25.08 11.66 7.94
N GLN A 95 24.53 12.12 9.07
CA GLN A 95 25.26 12.15 10.34
C GLN A 95 25.26 10.75 10.96
#